data_AF-A0A8G2EXC8-F1
#
_entry.id   AF-A0A8G2EXC8-F1
#
_cell.length_a   1.000
_cell.length_b   1.000
_cell.length_c   1.000
_cell.angle_alpha   90.00
_cell.angle_beta   90.00
_cell.angle_gamma   90.00
#
_symmetry.space_group_name_H-M   'P 1'
#
loop_
_entity.id
_entity.type
_entity.pdbx_description
1 polymer ?
#
loop_
_entity_poly.entity_id
_entity_poly.type
_entity_poly.pdbx_seq_one_letter_code
_entity_poly.pdbx_strand_id
1 'polypeptide(L)'
;MGRGAEDGGWPTDCAQCFGLCCVALAHQPAAGFPAVKASDTVCCHLNDDFRCSVFERLEAEGFPICRAYDCYGAGPVVSDRLRAEWGPWTPPMVAGAAGHLLGFRELARLRMLIVALRREGSPEAVELAARLDPVADAFRRTGRVEIDAETAQFMRWHEPLISAILAPLKEQTKPREGP
;
A
#
# COMPACT_ATOMS: atom_id res chain seq x y z
N MET A 1 15.98 -2.83 -1.35
CA MET A 1 16.12 -1.90 -2.49
C MET A 1 14.82 -1.95 -3.26
N GLY A 2 14.06 -0.86 -3.25
CA GLY A 2 12.73 -0.79 -3.87
C GLY A 2 12.79 -0.57 -5.37
N ARG A 3 11.88 -1.22 -6.11
CA ARG A 3 11.73 -1.14 -7.59
C ARG A 3 11.11 0.19 -8.05
N GLY A 4 11.51 1.30 -7.44
CA GLY A 4 10.79 2.58 -7.54
C GLY A 4 11.09 3.42 -8.77
N ALA A 5 12.18 3.17 -9.51
CA ALA A 5 12.68 4.13 -10.49
C ALA A 5 12.18 3.93 -11.93
N GLU A 6 11.79 2.73 -12.34
CA GLU A 6 11.63 2.40 -13.77
C GLU A 6 10.21 2.62 -14.32
N ASP A 7 9.20 2.78 -13.44
CA ASP A 7 7.78 2.86 -13.83
C ASP A 7 7.13 4.25 -13.56
N GLY A 8 7.93 5.31 -13.42
CA GLY A 8 7.45 6.63 -12.94
C GLY A 8 6.99 6.57 -11.46
N GLY A 9 7.69 5.76 -10.67
CA GLY A 9 7.31 5.34 -9.33
C GLY A 9 7.71 6.33 -8.24
N TRP A 10 6.83 6.46 -7.24
CA TRP A 10 7.18 7.13 -5.99
C TRP A 10 8.23 6.29 -5.24
N PRO A 11 9.26 6.91 -4.63
CA PRO A 11 10.30 6.18 -3.94
C PRO A 11 9.72 5.43 -2.73
N THR A 12 10.01 4.13 -2.67
CA THR A 12 9.69 3.28 -1.51
C THR A 12 10.87 3.28 -0.54
N ASP A 13 11.09 4.39 0.16
CA ASP A 13 12.09 4.48 1.22
C ASP A 13 11.50 4.12 2.58
N CYS A 14 11.56 2.84 2.94
CA CYS A 14 11.05 2.37 4.23
C CYS A 14 11.75 3.03 5.43
N ALA A 15 12.96 3.57 5.30
CA ALA A 15 13.63 4.27 6.38
C ALA A 15 12.99 5.64 6.70
N GLN A 16 12.21 6.19 5.76
CA GLN A 16 11.40 7.39 5.94
C GLN A 16 9.94 7.06 6.31
N CYS A 17 9.60 5.80 6.56
CA CYS A 17 8.24 5.37 6.90
C CYS A 17 8.09 5.09 8.41
N PHE A 18 6.91 5.34 8.97
CA PHE A 18 6.55 4.95 10.34
C PHE A 18 6.07 3.49 10.47
N GLY A 19 6.66 2.56 9.70
CA GLY A 19 6.30 1.15 9.75
C GLY A 19 4.82 0.87 9.42
N LEU A 20 4.20 1.69 8.57
CA LEU A 20 2.73 1.69 8.36
C LEU A 20 2.18 0.33 7.92
N CYS A 21 2.91 -0.47 7.14
CA CYS A 21 2.48 -1.82 6.78
C CYS A 21 2.38 -2.77 7.98
N CYS A 22 3.22 -2.61 9.01
CA CYS A 22 3.19 -3.40 10.23
C CYS A 22 1.99 -3.08 11.13
N VAL A 23 1.35 -1.93 10.94
CA VAL A 23 0.20 -1.47 11.72
C VAL A 23 -1.10 -1.64 10.91
N ALA A 24 -1.15 -1.06 9.71
CA ALA A 24 -2.38 -0.89 8.94
C ALA A 24 -2.95 -2.18 8.32
N LEU A 25 -2.13 -3.22 8.13
CA LEU A 25 -2.53 -4.44 7.42
C LEU A 25 -2.81 -5.59 8.38
N ALA A 26 -3.84 -6.39 8.11
CA ALA A 26 -4.13 -7.58 8.88
C ALA A 26 -3.17 -8.73 8.53
N HIS A 27 -2.92 -9.62 9.49
CA HIS A 27 -2.35 -10.94 9.26
C HIS A 27 -3.44 -11.99 9.45
N GLN A 28 -3.57 -12.90 8.47
CA GLN A 28 -4.58 -13.95 8.46
C GLN A 28 -3.95 -15.27 8.02
N PRO A 29 -4.23 -16.40 8.69
CA PRO A 29 -3.74 -17.72 8.29
C PRO A 29 -4.07 -18.07 6.84
N ALA A 30 -5.27 -17.69 6.37
CA ALA A 30 -5.70 -17.91 4.98
C ALA A 30 -4.80 -17.22 3.94
N ALA A 31 -4.10 -16.15 4.31
CA ALA A 31 -3.13 -15.48 3.45
C ALA A 31 -1.72 -16.07 3.57
N GLY A 32 -1.46 -16.98 4.52
CA GLY A 32 -0.16 -17.61 4.77
C GLY A 32 0.62 -17.01 5.95
N PHE A 33 -0.05 -16.33 6.88
CA PHE A 33 0.59 -15.81 8.11
C PHE A 33 0.56 -16.83 9.26
N PRO A 34 1.62 -16.89 10.09
CA PRO A 34 1.72 -17.83 11.21
C PRO A 34 0.91 -17.36 12.42
N ALA A 35 0.60 -16.06 12.49
CA ALA A 35 -0.15 -15.44 13.58
C ALA A 35 -1.24 -14.51 13.02
N VAL A 36 -2.39 -14.49 13.70
CA VAL A 36 -3.48 -13.55 13.39
C VAL A 36 -3.15 -12.18 13.97
N LYS A 37 -3.41 -11.14 13.17
CA LYS A 37 -3.34 -9.74 13.60
C LYS A 37 -4.46 -8.97 12.92
N ALA A 38 -5.24 -8.20 13.67
CA ALA A 38 -6.23 -7.31 13.05
C ALA A 38 -5.53 -6.17 12.28
N SER A 39 -6.25 -5.57 11.33
CA SER A 39 -5.85 -4.27 10.77
C SER A 39 -5.81 -3.25 11.90
N ASP A 40 -4.96 -2.24 11.75
CA ASP A 40 -4.80 -1.13 12.70
C ASP A 40 -4.31 -1.58 14.09
N THR A 41 -3.71 -2.77 14.16
CA THR A 41 -3.05 -3.32 15.35
C THR A 41 -1.54 -3.39 15.12
N VAL A 42 -0.76 -2.95 16.10
CA VAL A 42 0.72 -2.98 16.02
C VAL A 42 1.23 -4.42 15.91
N CYS A 43 2.09 -4.68 14.94
CA CYS A 43 2.80 -5.96 14.83
C CYS A 43 3.81 -6.10 15.98
N CYS A 44 3.90 -7.28 16.58
CA CYS A 44 4.87 -7.61 17.63
C CYS A 44 6.34 -7.44 17.20
N HIS A 45 6.61 -7.41 15.89
CA HIS A 45 7.95 -7.19 15.35
C HIS A 45 8.24 -5.73 15.00
N LEU A 46 7.33 -4.78 15.24
CA LEU A 46 7.59 -3.36 15.02
C LEU A 46 8.35 -2.78 16.22
N ASN A 47 9.55 -2.26 15.97
CA ASN A 47 10.36 -1.58 16.98
C ASN A 47 9.97 -0.10 17.15
N ASP A 48 10.46 0.52 18.23
CA ASP A 48 10.27 1.94 18.54
C ASP A 48 10.88 2.89 17.49
N ASP A 49 11.85 2.41 16.69
CA ASP A 49 12.42 3.14 15.55
C ASP A 49 11.63 2.96 14.24
N PHE A 50 10.44 2.37 14.33
CA PHE A 50 9.52 2.08 13.23
C PHE A 50 10.01 1.05 12.21
N ARG A 51 11.02 0.26 12.57
CA ARG A 51 11.54 -0.81 11.71
C ARG A 51 11.06 -2.17 12.17
N CYS A 52 10.90 -3.08 11.22
CA CYS A 52 10.62 -4.48 11.53
C CYS A 52 11.89 -5.15 12.06
N SER A 53 11.87 -5.60 13.31
CA SER A 53 13.00 -6.23 14.01
C SER A 53 13.49 -7.53 13.36
N VAL A 54 12.62 -8.18 12.59
CA VAL A 54 12.87 -9.45 11.93
C VAL A 54 12.92 -9.33 10.41
N PHE A 55 13.06 -8.11 9.85
CA PHE A 55 12.97 -7.91 8.39
C PHE A 55 13.88 -8.86 7.62
N GLU A 56 15.16 -8.99 7.99
CA GLU A 56 16.10 -9.88 7.27
C GLU A 56 15.85 -11.38 7.47
N ARG A 57 14.98 -11.75 8.40
CA ARG A 57 14.67 -13.14 8.75
C ARG A 57 13.19 -13.48 8.59
N LEU A 58 12.39 -12.64 7.91
CA LEU A 58 10.95 -12.81 7.73
C LEU A 58 10.59 -14.21 7.20
N GLU A 59 11.34 -14.76 6.26
CA GLU A 59 11.07 -16.12 5.75
C GLU A 59 11.23 -17.19 6.85
N ALA A 60 12.29 -17.12 7.64
CA ALA A 60 12.54 -18.04 8.75
C ALA A 60 11.51 -17.89 9.88
N GLU A 61 10.99 -16.68 10.08
CA GLU A 61 9.94 -16.38 11.08
C GLU A 61 8.52 -16.66 10.54
N GLY A 62 8.38 -17.12 9.28
CA GLY A 62 7.09 -17.47 8.69
C GLY A 62 6.31 -16.30 8.07
N PHE A 63 6.92 -15.16 7.83
CA PHE A 63 6.32 -13.95 7.25
C PHE A 63 6.80 -13.62 5.81
N PRO A 64 6.85 -14.57 4.84
CA PRO A 64 7.36 -14.30 3.49
C PRO A 64 6.52 -13.24 2.75
N ILE A 65 5.23 -13.13 3.07
CA ILE A 65 4.31 -12.13 2.50
C ILE A 65 4.74 -10.71 2.86
N CYS A 66 5.25 -10.48 4.08
CA CYS A 66 5.76 -9.18 4.49
C CYS A 66 6.95 -8.74 3.64
N ARG A 67 7.79 -9.68 3.16
CA ARG A 67 8.91 -9.39 2.27
C ARG A 67 8.45 -9.10 0.83
N ALA A 68 7.42 -9.81 0.36
CA ALA A 68 6.86 -9.63 -0.96
C ALA A 68 6.01 -8.35 -1.09
N TYR A 69 5.45 -7.87 0.02
CA TYR A 69 4.58 -6.70 0.04
C TYR A 69 5.29 -5.42 -0.41
N ASP A 70 4.62 -4.66 -1.26
CA ASP A 70 5.06 -3.36 -1.75
C ASP A 70 3.92 -2.35 -1.58
N CYS A 71 4.21 -1.19 -0.98
CA CYS A 71 3.23 -0.11 -0.83
C CYS A 71 3.27 0.90 -1.98
N TYR A 72 4.11 0.69 -2.98
CA TYR A 72 4.23 1.53 -4.19
C TYR A 72 4.48 3.02 -3.88
N GLY A 73 5.23 3.28 -2.79
CA GLY A 73 5.64 4.59 -2.33
C GLY A 73 4.65 5.27 -1.37
N ALA A 74 3.54 4.63 -1.00
CA ALA A 74 2.54 5.22 -0.10
C ALA A 74 3.09 5.47 1.32
N GLY A 75 3.96 4.59 1.82
CA GLY A 75 4.48 4.65 3.19
C GLY A 75 5.16 5.98 3.56
N PRO A 76 6.21 6.39 2.82
CA PRO A 76 6.87 7.67 3.04
C PRO A 76 5.92 8.87 2.95
N VAL A 77 5.03 8.89 1.95
CA VAL A 77 4.10 10.01 1.75
C VAL A 77 3.12 10.19 2.91
N VAL A 78 2.57 9.09 3.45
CA VAL A 78 1.69 9.16 4.63
C VAL A 78 2.50 9.54 5.87
N SER A 79 3.74 9.06 5.98
CA SER A 79 4.60 9.37 7.13
C SER A 79 5.03 10.83 7.14
N ASP A 80 5.32 11.44 5.98
CA ASP A 80 5.62 12.86 5.87
C ASP A 80 4.45 13.74 6.29
N ARG A 81 3.23 13.32 5.97
CA ARG A 81 2.02 14.00 6.48
C ARG A 81 1.89 13.90 7.99
N LEU A 82 2.07 12.69 8.54
CA LEU A 82 2.06 12.48 9.99
C LEU A 82 3.10 13.37 10.69
N ARG A 83 4.30 13.52 10.11
CA ARG A 83 5.33 14.44 10.62
C ARG A 83 4.89 15.89 10.58
N ALA A 84 4.25 16.32 9.49
CA ALA A 84 3.78 17.69 9.33
C ALA A 84 2.62 18.02 10.28
N GLU A 85 1.74 17.04 10.56
CA GLU A 85 0.57 17.23 11.42
C GLU A 85 0.93 17.11 12.91
N TRP A 86 1.73 16.10 13.30
CA TRP A 86 1.93 15.72 14.71
C TRP A 86 3.39 15.71 15.17
N GLY A 87 4.34 16.07 14.31
CA GLY A 87 5.76 16.07 14.63
C GLY A 87 6.46 14.70 14.47
N PRO A 88 7.80 14.67 14.56
CA PRO A 88 8.62 13.52 14.15
C PRO A 88 8.54 12.29 15.07
N TRP A 89 7.97 12.43 16.28
CA TRP A 89 7.95 11.39 17.32
C TRP A 89 6.55 10.85 17.61
N THR A 90 5.51 11.26 16.88
CA THR A 90 4.14 10.80 17.15
C THR A 90 3.85 9.53 16.33
N PRO A 91 3.80 8.35 16.97
CA PRO A 91 3.67 7.11 16.22
C PRO A 91 2.21 6.89 15.78
N PRO A 92 1.95 6.15 14.68
CA PRO A 92 0.60 5.83 14.20
C PRO A 92 -0.26 5.01 15.16
N MET A 93 0.27 4.69 16.34
CA MET A 93 -0.37 3.95 17.43
C MET A 93 -0.99 4.86 18.50
N VAL A 94 -0.82 6.19 18.41
CA VAL A 94 -1.49 7.17 19.28
C VAL A 94 -2.87 7.54 18.70
N ALA A 95 -3.83 7.79 19.60
CA ALA A 95 -5.22 8.12 19.30
C ALA A 95 -5.37 9.14 18.15
N GLY A 96 -6.17 8.81 17.14
CA GLY A 96 -6.45 9.65 15.97
C GLY A 96 -5.85 9.15 14.64
N ALA A 97 -5.02 8.10 14.66
CA ALA A 97 -4.31 7.63 13.47
C ALA A 97 -5.14 6.79 12.49
N ALA A 98 -6.37 6.39 12.85
CA ALA A 98 -7.23 5.57 12.01
C ALA A 98 -7.44 6.15 10.59
N GLY A 99 -7.57 7.48 10.49
CA GLY A 99 -7.66 8.18 9.20
C GLY A 99 -6.39 8.03 8.34
N HIS A 100 -5.22 8.10 8.95
CA HIS A 100 -3.93 7.94 8.27
C HIS A 100 -3.68 6.49 7.84
N LEU A 101 -4.06 5.52 8.68
CA LEU A 101 -3.94 4.09 8.34
C LEU A 101 -4.89 3.70 7.22
N LEU A 102 -6.11 4.25 7.19
CA LEU A 102 -7.01 4.13 6.05
C LEU A 102 -6.41 4.79 4.81
N GLY A 103 -5.95 6.04 4.93
CA GLY A 103 -5.31 6.77 3.83
C GLY A 103 -4.12 6.01 3.24
N PHE A 104 -3.29 5.37 4.07
CA PHE A 104 -2.21 4.49 3.64
C PHE A 104 -2.71 3.31 2.80
N ARG A 105 -3.74 2.60 3.27
CA ARG A 105 -4.32 1.46 2.51
C ARG A 105 -4.87 1.91 1.16
N GLU A 106 -5.62 3.00 1.14
CA GLU A 106 -6.25 3.52 -0.08
C GLU A 106 -5.21 4.03 -1.07
N LEU A 107 -4.23 4.79 -0.60
CA LEU A 107 -3.14 5.29 -1.45
C LEU A 107 -2.29 4.14 -2.01
N ALA A 108 -1.95 3.14 -1.18
CA ALA A 108 -1.20 1.97 -1.63
C ALA A 108 -1.96 1.19 -2.72
N ARG A 109 -3.28 1.01 -2.57
CA ARG A 109 -4.15 0.38 -3.58
C ARG A 109 -4.23 1.18 -4.87
N LEU A 110 -4.40 2.49 -4.77
CA LEU A 110 -4.43 3.38 -5.94
C LEU A 110 -3.10 3.34 -6.69
N ARG A 111 -1.98 3.45 -5.98
CA ARG A 111 -0.64 3.40 -6.57
C ARG A 111 -0.35 2.03 -7.20
N MET A 112 -0.76 0.94 -6.57
CA MET A 112 -0.69 -0.39 -7.15
C MET A 112 -1.44 -0.45 -8.49
N LEU A 113 -2.67 0.07 -8.55
CA LEU A 113 -3.46 0.10 -9.78
C LEU A 113 -2.78 0.93 -10.87
N ILE A 114 -2.27 2.12 -10.55
CA ILE A 114 -1.52 2.98 -11.50
C ILE A 114 -0.32 2.24 -12.08
N VAL A 115 0.48 1.59 -11.23
CA VAL A 115 1.65 0.82 -11.67
C VAL A 115 1.24 -0.38 -12.53
N ALA A 116 0.18 -1.09 -12.15
CA ALA A 116 -0.32 -2.23 -12.92
C ALA A 116 -0.85 -1.80 -14.31
N LEU A 117 -1.56 -0.68 -14.39
CA LEU A 117 -2.02 -0.09 -15.65
C LEU A 117 -0.84 0.29 -16.56
N ARG A 118 0.18 0.95 -16.02
CA ARG A 118 1.39 1.31 -16.78
C ARG A 118 2.15 0.09 -17.31
N ARG A 119 2.16 -1.00 -16.55
CA ARG A 119 2.79 -2.27 -16.97
C ARG A 119 1.99 -3.01 -18.04
N GLU A 120 0.66 -2.89 -18.02
CA GLU A 120 -0.19 -3.43 -19.07
C GLU A 120 0.04 -2.69 -20.39
N GLY A 121 0.07 -1.35 -20.36
CA GLY A 121 0.64 -0.53 -21.42
C GLY A 121 -0.24 -0.29 -22.65
N SER A 122 -1.49 -0.78 -22.69
CA SER A 122 -2.45 -0.38 -23.71
C SER A 122 -2.73 1.13 -23.67
N PRO A 123 -3.12 1.77 -24.78
CA PRO A 123 -3.49 3.18 -24.79
C PRO A 123 -4.52 3.55 -23.71
N GLU A 124 -5.53 2.71 -23.53
CA GLU A 124 -6.58 2.87 -22.53
C GLU A 124 -6.03 2.77 -21.10
N ALA A 125 -5.10 1.84 -20.83
CA ALA A 125 -4.47 1.72 -19.52
C ALA A 125 -3.55 2.89 -19.21
N VAL A 126 -2.79 3.36 -20.19
CA VAL A 126 -1.92 4.55 -20.06
C VAL A 126 -2.77 5.80 -19.78
N GLU A 127 -3.88 5.99 -20.50
CA GLU A 127 -4.80 7.10 -20.27
C GLU A 127 -5.43 7.03 -18.87
N LEU A 128 -5.90 5.85 -18.45
CA LEU A 128 -6.47 5.66 -17.13
C LEU A 128 -5.44 5.93 -16.02
N ALA A 129 -4.21 5.44 -16.17
CA ALA A 129 -3.13 5.73 -15.22
C ALA A 129 -2.85 7.23 -15.11
N ALA A 130 -2.78 7.93 -16.25
CA ALA A 130 -2.57 9.37 -16.29
C ALA A 130 -3.70 10.16 -15.62
N ARG A 131 -4.95 9.71 -15.72
CA ARG A 131 -6.10 10.33 -15.01
C ARG A 131 -6.07 10.06 -13.50
N LEU A 132 -5.46 8.97 -13.05
CA LEU A 132 -5.33 8.61 -11.63
C LEU A 132 -4.11 9.25 -10.93
N ASP A 133 -3.09 9.67 -11.68
CA ASP A 133 -1.90 10.32 -11.10
C ASP A 133 -2.24 11.58 -10.28
N PRO A 134 -3.07 12.53 -10.75
CA PRO A 134 -3.47 13.69 -9.96
C PRO A 134 -4.20 13.33 -8.67
N VAL A 135 -4.98 12.23 -8.67
CA VAL A 135 -5.67 11.73 -7.46
C VAL A 135 -4.65 11.26 -6.42
N ALA A 136 -3.63 10.50 -6.85
CA ALA A 136 -2.56 10.07 -5.97
C ALA A 136 -1.75 11.27 -5.45
N ASP A 137 -1.36 12.19 -6.32
CA ASP A 137 -0.59 13.38 -5.95
C ASP A 137 -1.34 14.31 -4.99
N ALA A 138 -2.66 14.46 -5.16
CA ALA A 138 -3.50 15.25 -4.27
C ALA A 138 -3.46 14.77 -2.82
N PHE A 139 -3.24 13.47 -2.59
CA PHE A 139 -3.10 12.88 -1.25
C PHE A 139 -2.05 13.61 -0.41
N ARG A 140 -0.94 14.07 -1.01
CA ARG A 140 0.11 14.80 -0.29
C ARG A 140 -0.44 16.04 0.42
N ARG A 141 -1.47 16.68 -0.13
CA ARG A 141 -2.12 17.87 0.43
C ARG A 141 -3.36 17.54 1.26
N THR A 142 -4.19 16.59 0.83
CA THR A 142 -5.49 16.31 1.46
C THR A 142 -5.45 15.22 2.53
N GLY A 143 -4.47 14.31 2.46
CA GLY A 143 -4.40 13.11 3.29
C GLY A 143 -5.46 12.06 2.95
N ARG A 144 -6.17 12.23 1.82
CA ARG A 144 -7.28 11.37 1.41
C ARG A 144 -7.19 11.06 -0.08
N VAL A 145 -7.56 9.84 -0.45
CA VAL A 145 -7.80 9.48 -1.85
C VAL A 145 -9.20 9.95 -2.20
N GLU A 146 -9.28 11.00 -3.02
CA GLU A 146 -10.53 11.63 -3.43
C GLU A 146 -10.66 11.53 -4.95
N ILE A 147 -11.51 10.61 -5.41
CA ILE A 147 -11.78 10.39 -6.83
C ILE A 147 -13.01 11.22 -7.18
N ASP A 148 -12.86 12.22 -8.05
CA ASP A 148 -13.97 13.03 -8.52
C ASP A 148 -14.96 12.23 -9.39
N ALA A 149 -16.13 12.82 -9.65
CA ALA A 149 -17.21 12.15 -10.36
C ALA A 149 -16.84 11.74 -11.79
N GLU A 150 -16.05 12.57 -12.47
CA GLU A 150 -15.61 12.35 -13.85
C GLU A 150 -14.59 11.19 -13.91
N THR A 151 -13.64 11.17 -12.99
CA THR A 151 -12.65 10.10 -12.83
C THR A 151 -13.33 8.80 -12.45
N ALA A 152 -14.28 8.83 -11.51
CA ALA A 152 -15.05 7.66 -11.12
C ALA A 152 -15.89 7.11 -12.29
N GLN A 153 -16.50 7.97 -13.10
CA GLN A 153 -17.25 7.55 -14.29
C GLN A 153 -16.35 6.86 -15.32
N PHE A 154 -15.18 7.43 -15.57
CA PHE A 154 -14.21 6.84 -16.49
C PHE A 154 -13.66 5.52 -15.98
N MET A 155 -13.41 5.38 -14.67
CA MET A 155 -13.05 4.09 -14.06
C MET A 155 -14.14 3.04 -14.24
N ARG A 156 -15.42 3.42 -14.08
CA ARG A 156 -16.56 2.51 -14.33
C ARG A 156 -16.62 2.08 -15.79
N TRP A 157 -16.33 2.98 -16.71
CA TRP A 157 -16.27 2.65 -18.14
C TRP A 157 -15.16 1.61 -18.44
N HIS A 158 -14.03 1.71 -17.75
CA HIS A 158 -12.88 0.82 -17.90
C HIS A 158 -12.87 -0.34 -16.89
N GLU A 159 -14.00 -0.67 -16.26
CA GLU A 159 -14.10 -1.76 -15.28
C GLU A 159 -13.59 -3.11 -15.84
N PRO A 160 -13.89 -3.51 -17.09
CA PRO A 160 -13.38 -4.78 -17.62
C PRO A 160 -11.85 -4.82 -17.70
N LEU A 161 -11.21 -3.71 -18.08
CA LEU A 161 -9.75 -3.57 -18.12
C LEU A 161 -9.15 -3.66 -16.72
N ILE A 162 -9.70 -2.89 -15.77
CA ILE A 162 -9.25 -2.92 -14.37
C ILE A 162 -9.41 -4.33 -13.79
N SER A 163 -10.54 -4.99 -14.03
CA SER A 163 -10.81 -6.34 -13.55
C SER A 163 -9.88 -7.38 -14.16
N ALA A 164 -9.56 -7.27 -15.46
CA ALA A 164 -8.58 -8.13 -16.13
C ALA A 164 -7.17 -7.98 -15.53
N ILE A 165 -6.74 -6.74 -15.28
CA ILE A 165 -5.42 -6.44 -14.69
C ILE A 165 -5.33 -6.97 -13.24
N LEU A 166 -6.40 -6.86 -12.46
CA LEU A 166 -6.43 -7.27 -11.06
C LEU A 166 -6.71 -8.77 -10.86
N ALA A 167 -7.22 -9.49 -11.86
CA ALA A 167 -7.57 -10.91 -11.74
C ALA A 167 -6.39 -11.80 -11.33
N PRO A 168 -5.18 -11.69 -11.94
CA PRO A 168 -4.02 -12.48 -11.53
C PRO A 168 -3.59 -12.23 -10.08
N LEU A 169 -3.78 -11.01 -9.57
CA LEU A 169 -3.46 -10.66 -8.19
C LEU A 169 -4.43 -11.31 -7.20
N LYS A 170 -5.72 -11.39 -7.57
CA LYS A 170 -6.73 -12.07 -6.75
C LYS A 170 -6.48 -13.58 -6.68
N GLU A 171 -6.06 -14.20 -7.78
CA GLU A 171 -5.77 -15.64 -7.82
C GLU A 171 -4.56 -16.01 -6.95
N GLN A 172 -3.52 -15.16 -6.91
CA GLN A 172 -2.35 -15.35 -6.05
C GLN A 172 -2.66 -15.23 -4.55
N THR A 173 -3.79 -14.61 -4.18
CA THR A 173 -4.24 -14.47 -2.78
C THR A 173 -5.19 -15.57 -2.33
N LYS A 174 -5.62 -16.49 -3.22
CA LYS A 174 -6.37 -17.66 -2.79
C LYS A 174 -5.45 -18.56 -1.96
N PRO A 175 -5.95 -19.14 -0.84
CA PRO A 175 -5.17 -20.13 -0.11
C PRO A 175 -4.79 -21.24 -1.09
N ARG A 176 -3.49 -21.54 -1.20
CA ARG A 176 -3.05 -22.74 -1.91
C ARG A 176 -3.64 -23.92 -1.16
N GLU A 177 -4.57 -24.63 -1.78
CA GLU A 177 -4.97 -25.96 -1.33
C GLU A 177 -3.70 -26.82 -1.29
N GLY A 178 -3.32 -27.25 -0.09
CA GLY A 178 -2.19 -28.14 0.11
C GLY A 178 -2.53 -29.57 -0.33
N PRO A 179 -1.51 -30.41 -0.60
CA PRO A 179 -1.70 -31.84 -0.85
C PRO A 179 -2.28 -32.59 0.36
#